data_AF-A0A544TW02-F1
#
_entry.id   AF-A0A544TW02-F1
#
_cell.length_a   1.000
_cell.length_b   1.000
_cell.length_c   1.000
_cell.angle_alpha   90.00
_cell.angle_beta   90.00
_cell.angle_gamma   90.00
#
_symmetry.space_group_name_H-M   'P 1'
#
loop_
_entity.id
_entity.type
_entity.pdbx_description
1 polymer ?
#
loop_
_entity_poly.entity_id
_entity_poly.type
_entity_poly.pdbx_seq_one_letter_code
_entity_poly.pdbx_strand_id
1 'polypeptide(L)'
;MKKRTEIIIYAVVVGSIIIGGLLGIYIIGSEDGTYNFELFLPIVIGALGGFMVFLFLSKWRQKRNGNVPEVDERTITLMKKYFSISLYIVLFGSGALLLVLFAMGVESIETGMLIVYMMIIYFFVGIGAFVTKQL
;
A
#
# COMPACT_ATOMS: atom_id res chain seq x y z
N MET A 1 9.29 7.07 -16.44
CA MET A 1 9.30 5.68 -15.90
C MET A 1 9.19 4.67 -17.04
N LYS A 2 9.71 3.44 -16.91
CA LYS A 2 9.46 2.39 -17.92
C LYS A 2 8.01 1.90 -17.75
N LYS A 3 7.25 1.74 -18.84
CA LYS A 3 5.85 1.25 -18.84
C LYS A 3 5.62 -0.01 -17.99
N ARG A 4 6.64 -0.88 -17.87
CA ARG A 4 6.58 -2.10 -17.03
C ARG A 4 6.44 -1.78 -15.54
N THR A 5 7.04 -0.70 -15.06
CA THR A 5 7.04 -0.32 -13.65
C THR A 5 5.69 0.24 -13.22
N GLU A 6 5.09 1.10 -14.04
CA GLU A 6 3.73 1.61 -13.78
C GLU A 6 2.76 0.45 -13.61
N ILE A 7 2.82 -0.54 -14.52
CA ILE A 7 1.96 -1.73 -14.44
C ILE A 7 2.17 -2.48 -13.12
N ILE A 8 3.41 -2.61 -12.65
CA ILE A 8 3.71 -3.26 -11.36
C ILE A 8 3.13 -2.46 -10.19
N ILE A 9 3.29 -1.13 -10.17
CA ILE A 9 2.74 -0.28 -9.11
C ILE A 9 1.21 -0.40 -9.07
N TYR A 10 0.56 -0.34 -10.23
CA TYR A 10 -0.89 -0.51 -10.30
C TYR A 10 -1.34 -1.90 -9.89
N ALA A 11 -0.62 -2.94 -10.30
CA ALA A 11 -0.91 -4.31 -9.87
C ALA A 11 -0.79 -4.47 -8.36
N VAL A 12 0.23 -3.86 -7.74
CA VAL A 12 0.39 -3.84 -6.28
C VAL A 12 -0.78 -3.11 -5.61
N VAL A 13 -1.14 -1.91 -6.08
CA VAL A 13 -2.24 -1.12 -5.52
C VAL A 13 -3.57 -1.86 -5.62
N VAL A 14 -3.92 -2.34 -6.81
CA VAL A 14 -5.15 -3.12 -7.06
C VAL A 14 -5.15 -4.41 -6.23
N GLY A 15 -4.03 -5.12 -6.17
CA GLY A 15 -3.86 -6.32 -5.35
C GLY A 15 -4.09 -6.04 -3.88
N SER A 16 -3.53 -4.96 -3.33
CA SER A 16 -3.73 -4.58 -1.94
C SER A 16 -5.18 -4.16 -1.62
N ILE A 17 -5.88 -3.51 -2.55
CA ILE A 17 -7.30 -3.17 -2.38
C ILE A 17 -8.15 -4.45 -2.32
N ILE A 18 -7.89 -5.41 -3.22
CA ILE A 18 -8.62 -6.67 -3.24
C ILE A 18 -8.32 -7.49 -1.99
N ILE A 19 -7.05 -7.70 -1.64
CA ILE A 19 -6.65 -8.46 -0.46
C ILE A 19 -7.20 -7.82 0.82
N GLY A 20 -7.09 -6.50 0.96
CA GLY A 20 -7.62 -5.76 2.10
C GLY A 20 -9.15 -5.85 2.20
N GLY A 21 -9.85 -5.74 1.08
CA GLY A 21 -11.30 -5.90 1.01
C GLY A 21 -11.77 -7.30 1.41
N LEU A 22 -11.06 -8.35 0.96
CA LEU A 22 -11.33 -9.73 1.33
C LEU A 22 -11.05 -10.02 2.79
N LEU A 23 -9.95 -9.48 3.32
CA LEU A 23 -9.66 -9.57 4.75
C LEU A 23 -10.75 -8.88 5.59
N GLY A 24 -11.27 -7.74 5.14
CA GLY A 24 -12.39 -7.06 5.79
C GLY A 24 -13.64 -7.93 5.85
N ILE A 25 -14.03 -8.58 4.73
CA ILE A 25 -15.16 -9.52 4.71
C ILE A 25 -14.92 -10.70 5.64
N TYR A 26 -13.70 -11.23 5.68
CA TYR A 26 -13.35 -12.36 6.53
C TYR A 26 -13.47 -12.01 8.02
N ILE A 27 -12.95 -10.85 8.44
CA ILE A 27 -13.02 -10.40 9.84
C ILE A 27 -14.47 -10.18 10.26
N ILE A 28 -15.24 -9.43 9.48
CA ILE A 28 -16.66 -9.17 9.78
C ILE A 28 -17.47 -10.47 9.80
N GLY A 29 -17.26 -11.34 8.81
CA GLY A 29 -17.95 -12.63 8.73
C GLY A 29 -17.56 -13.61 9.82
N SER A 30 -16.36 -13.47 10.41
CA SER A 30 -15.94 -14.27 11.57
C SER A 30 -16.62 -13.85 12.87
N GLU A 31 -17.00 -12.58 13.00
CA GLU A 31 -17.74 -12.05 14.16
C GLU A 31 -19.24 -12.35 14.05
N ASP A 32 -19.83 -12.14 12.86
CA ASP A 32 -21.27 -12.30 12.62
C ASP A 32 -21.68 -13.73 12.20
N GLY A 33 -20.72 -14.64 12.00
CA GLY A 33 -20.95 -16.02 11.54
C GLY A 33 -21.51 -16.14 10.12
N THR A 34 -21.63 -15.02 9.40
CA THR A 34 -22.17 -14.95 8.04
C THR A 34 -21.16 -14.28 7.12
N TYR A 35 -20.64 -15.04 6.16
CA TYR A 35 -19.72 -14.50 5.16
C TYR A 35 -20.51 -13.94 3.98
N ASN A 36 -20.70 -12.62 3.95
CA ASN A 36 -21.39 -11.97 2.84
C ASN A 36 -20.46 -11.84 1.61
N PHE A 37 -20.37 -12.92 0.85
CA PHE A 37 -19.60 -12.97 -0.40
C PHE A 37 -20.18 -12.09 -1.52
N GLU A 38 -21.38 -11.51 -1.36
CA GLU A 38 -21.92 -10.56 -2.35
C GLU A 38 -21.03 -9.31 -2.46
N LEU A 39 -20.30 -8.96 -1.38
CA LEU A 39 -19.36 -7.85 -1.35
C LEU A 39 -18.08 -8.11 -2.17
N PHE A 40 -17.79 -9.35 -2.54
CA PHE A 40 -16.65 -9.71 -3.38
C PHE A 40 -16.70 -9.01 -4.74
N LEU A 41 -17.86 -9.09 -5.40
CA LEU A 41 -18.07 -8.57 -6.74
C LEU A 41 -17.88 -7.04 -6.82
N PRO A 42 -18.48 -6.23 -5.94
CA PRO A 42 -18.25 -4.80 -5.85
C PRO A 42 -16.78 -4.42 -5.60
N ILE A 43 -16.06 -5.15 -4.75
CA ILE A 43 -14.65 -4.87 -4.46
C ILE A 43 -13.79 -5.07 -5.71
N VAL A 44 -13.97 -6.21 -6.40
CA VAL A 44 -13.18 -6.53 -7.59
C VAL A 44 -13.54 -5.61 -8.76
N ILE A 45 -14.83 -5.38 -9.00
CA ILE A 45 -15.30 -4.47 -10.06
C ILE A 45 -14.87 -3.03 -9.75
N GLY A 46 -14.96 -2.58 -8.50
CA GLY A 46 -14.54 -1.25 -8.10
C GLY A 46 -13.04 -1.04 -8.32
N ALA A 47 -12.20 -1.99 -7.91
CA ALA A 47 -10.75 -1.92 -8.07
C ALA A 47 -10.32 -1.94 -9.54
N LEU A 48 -10.86 -2.88 -10.34
CA LEU A 48 -10.54 -2.99 -11.76
C LEU A 48 -11.15 -1.84 -12.58
N GLY A 49 -12.37 -1.43 -12.24
CA GLY A 49 -13.08 -0.34 -12.90
C GLY A 49 -12.38 1.00 -12.67
N GLY A 50 -11.97 1.30 -11.42
CA GLY A 50 -11.17 2.47 -11.11
C GLY A 50 -9.86 2.52 -11.89
N PHE A 51 -9.20 1.36 -12.04
CA PHE A 51 -7.98 1.25 -12.84
C PHE A 51 -8.23 1.48 -14.35
N MET A 52 -9.30 0.94 -14.92
CA MET A 52 -9.68 1.19 -16.31
C MET A 52 -9.98 2.66 -16.59
N VAL A 53 -10.73 3.32 -15.70
CA VAL A 53 -11.04 4.76 -15.82
C VAL A 53 -9.76 5.58 -15.79
N PHE A 54 -8.85 5.27 -14.87
CA PHE A 54 -7.55 5.93 -14.78
C PHE A 54 -6.74 5.79 -16.09
N LEU A 55 -6.63 4.58 -16.65
CA LEU A 55 -5.93 4.35 -17.91
C LEU A 55 -6.53 5.15 -19.07
N PHE A 56 -7.85 5.25 -19.13
CA PHE A 56 -8.55 5.99 -20.17
C PHE A 56 -8.25 7.50 -20.06
N LEU A 57 -8.32 8.04 -18.84
CA LEU A 57 -7.99 9.44 -18.54
C LEU A 57 -6.52 9.76 -18.84
N SER A 58 -5.59 8.87 -18.47
CA SER A 58 -4.16 9.02 -18.74
C SER A 58 -3.89 9.10 -20.24
N LYS A 59 -4.41 8.14 -21.03
CA LYS A 59 -4.28 8.17 -22.50
C LYS A 59 -4.92 9.40 -23.11
N TRP A 60 -6.07 9.83 -22.59
CA TRP A 60 -6.76 11.01 -23.11
C TRP A 60 -5.98 12.30 -22.84
N ARG A 61 -5.42 12.46 -21.63
CA ARG A 61 -4.51 13.57 -21.30
C ARG A 61 -3.26 13.57 -22.15
N GLN A 62 -2.63 12.41 -22.34
CA GLN A 62 -1.44 12.27 -23.18
C GLN A 62 -1.72 12.70 -24.63
N LYS A 63 -2.91 12.38 -25.15
CA LYS A 63 -3.34 12.79 -26.50
C LYS A 63 -3.56 14.30 -26.64
N ARG A 64 -3.95 15.00 -25.56
CA ARG A 64 -4.22 16.45 -25.59
C ARG A 64 -3.04 17.33 -25.21
N ASN A 65 -2.18 16.90 -24.30
CA ASN A 65 -1.14 17.77 -23.73
C ASN A 65 0.27 17.54 -24.30
N GLY A 66 0.48 16.58 -25.20
CA GLY A 66 1.79 16.33 -25.82
C GLY A 66 2.80 15.66 -24.87
N ASN A 67 4.10 15.74 -25.21
CA ASN A 67 5.19 15.05 -24.50
C ASN A 67 5.79 15.92 -23.38
N VAL A 68 4.95 16.48 -22.52
CA VAL A 68 5.41 17.21 -21.34
C VAL A 68 5.96 16.19 -20.34
N PRO A 69 7.17 16.39 -19.78
CA PRO A 69 7.67 15.50 -18.75
C PRO A 69 6.68 15.43 -17.58
N GLU A 70 6.27 14.21 -17.22
CA GLU A 70 5.30 13.97 -16.15
C GLU A 70 5.80 14.40 -14.77
N VAL A 71 7.11 14.38 -14.54
CA VAL A 71 7.72 14.62 -13.24
C VAL A 71 9.01 15.43 -13.40
N ASP A 72 9.14 16.50 -12.61
CA ASP A 72 10.35 17.31 -12.49
C ASP A 72 11.38 16.63 -11.55
N GLU A 73 12.68 16.86 -11.78
CA GLU A 73 13.79 16.31 -10.99
C GLU A 73 13.69 16.68 -9.50
N ARG A 74 13.12 17.86 -9.22
CA ARG A 74 12.85 18.34 -7.85
C ARG A 74 11.86 17.45 -7.11
N THR A 75 10.83 16.97 -7.81
CA THR A 75 9.82 16.08 -7.25
C THR A 75 10.42 14.73 -6.88
N ILE A 76 11.33 14.20 -7.71
CA ILE A 76 12.03 12.94 -7.43
C ILE A 76 12.87 13.05 -6.16
N THR A 77 13.60 14.16 -6.01
CA THR A 77 14.44 14.41 -4.82
C THR A 77 13.57 14.54 -3.55
N LEU A 78 12.45 15.24 -3.65
CA LEU A 78 11.47 15.36 -2.55
C LEU A 78 10.87 14.00 -2.17
N MET A 79 10.52 13.16 -3.14
CA MET A 79 9.98 11.81 -2.88
C MET A 79 10.99 10.93 -2.15
N LYS A 80 12.27 10.96 -2.55
CA LYS A 80 13.33 10.20 -1.86
C LYS A 80 13.50 10.67 -0.42
N LYS A 81 13.53 11.99 -0.20
CA LYS A 81 13.63 12.57 1.15
C LYS A 81 12.42 12.24 2.02
N TYR A 82 11.22 12.34 1.46
CA TYR A 82 9.98 11.96 2.14
C TYR A 82 10.00 10.48 2.55
N PHE A 83 10.36 9.58 1.64
CA PHE A 83 10.45 8.16 1.94
C PHE A 83 11.47 7.86 3.06
N SER A 84 12.64 8.48 3.03
CA SER A 84 13.63 8.32 4.10
C SER A 84 13.08 8.78 5.46
N ILE A 85 12.41 9.93 5.52
CA ILE A 85 11.79 10.42 6.76
C ILE A 85 10.71 9.45 7.24
N SER A 86 9.83 9.02 6.34
CA SER A 86 8.78 8.05 6.66
C SER A 86 9.34 6.73 7.19
N LEU A 87 10.45 6.25 6.61
CA LEU A 87 11.11 5.03 7.03
C LEU A 87 11.68 5.15 8.45
N TYR A 88 12.29 6.29 8.78
CA TYR A 88 12.75 6.56 10.15
C TYR A 88 11.58 6.63 11.13
N ILE A 89 10.49 7.32 10.78
CA ILE A 89 9.31 7.39 11.66
C ILE A 89 8.74 5.99 11.93
N VAL A 90 8.65 5.12 10.92
CA VAL A 90 8.14 3.76 11.10
C VAL A 90 9.08 2.92 11.98
N LEU A 91 10.39 2.99 11.77
CA LEU A 91 11.37 2.23 12.56
C LEU A 91 11.50 2.72 14.00
N PHE A 92 11.60 4.04 14.21
CA PHE A 92 11.65 4.60 15.55
C PHE A 92 10.31 4.46 16.26
N GLY A 93 9.20 4.66 15.55
CA GLY A 93 7.85 4.48 16.08
C GLY A 93 7.59 3.03 16.50
N SER A 94 7.99 2.05 15.70
CA SER A 94 7.84 0.62 16.04
C SER A 94 8.71 0.23 17.24
N GLY A 95 9.95 0.70 17.30
CA GLY A 95 10.82 0.50 18.45
C GLY A 95 10.28 1.16 19.72
N ALA A 96 9.80 2.40 19.63
CA ALA A 96 9.19 3.11 20.75
C ALA A 96 7.93 2.40 21.27
N LEU A 97 7.10 1.87 20.37
CA LEU A 97 5.90 1.12 20.73
C LEU A 97 6.25 -0.14 21.54
N LEU A 98 7.32 -0.86 21.16
CA LEU A 98 7.82 -1.99 21.94
C LEU A 98 8.31 -1.58 23.34
N LEU A 99 9.00 -0.43 23.46
CA LEU A 99 9.44 0.10 24.75
C LEU A 99 8.26 0.50 25.64
N VAL A 100 7.20 1.07 25.07
CA VAL A 100 5.97 1.39 25.80
C VAL A 100 5.28 0.12 26.30
N LEU A 101 5.14 -0.90 25.45
CA LEU A 101 4.59 -2.21 25.86
C LEU A 101 5.38 -2.83 27.00
N PHE A 102 6.71 -2.78 26.91
CA PHE A 102 7.58 -3.25 27.99
C PHE A 102 7.37 -2.47 29.29
N ALA A 103 7.28 -1.13 29.21
CA ALA A 103 7.01 -0.27 30.38
C ALA A 103 5.62 -0.52 31.00
N MET A 104 4.64 -0.97 30.21
CA MET A 104 3.31 -1.39 30.69
C MET A 104 3.31 -2.77 31.37
N GLY A 105 4.46 -3.45 31.46
CA GLY A 105 4.57 -4.77 32.07
C GLY A 105 4.14 -5.91 31.15
N VAL A 106 4.07 -5.68 29.84
CA VAL A 106 3.81 -6.76 28.87
C VAL A 106 5.10 -7.54 28.67
N GLU A 107 5.23 -8.67 29.38
CA GLU A 107 6.44 -9.52 29.34
C GLU A 107 6.49 -10.43 28.11
N SER A 108 5.33 -10.80 27.56
CA SER A 108 5.24 -11.68 26.40
C SER A 108 4.27 -11.12 25.37
N ILE A 109 4.71 -11.10 24.11
CA ILE A 109 3.86 -10.83 22.96
C ILE A 109 3.70 -12.14 22.21
N GLU A 110 2.48 -12.44 21.79
CA GLU A 110 2.22 -13.58 20.92
C GLU A 110 3.04 -13.43 19.63
N THR A 111 3.89 -14.42 19.34
CA THR A 111 4.78 -14.41 18.18
C THR A 111 4.01 -14.30 16.87
N GLY A 112 2.80 -14.86 16.80
CA GLY A 112 1.90 -14.70 15.66
C GLY A 112 1.57 -13.24 15.36
N MET A 113 1.18 -12.48 16.38
CA MET A 113 0.85 -11.05 16.25
C MET A 113 2.07 -10.21 15.85
N LEU A 114 3.23 -10.53 16.40
CA LEU A 114 4.48 -9.83 16.08
C LEU A 114 4.92 -10.09 14.64
N ILE A 115 4.75 -11.33 14.14
CA ILE A 115 5.01 -11.67 12.73
C ILE A 115 4.06 -10.92 11.80
N VAL A 116 2.76 -10.89 12.09
CA VAL A 116 1.78 -10.16 11.28
C VAL A 116 2.13 -8.67 11.22
N TYR A 117 2.46 -8.06 12.35
CA TYR A 117 2.91 -6.68 12.43
C TYR A 117 4.16 -6.41 11.57
N MET A 118 5.18 -7.26 11.69
CA MET A 118 6.42 -7.12 10.92
C MET A 118 6.20 -7.33 9.43
N MET A 119 5.34 -8.26 9.02
CA MET A 119 4.98 -8.44 7.60
C MET A 119 4.35 -7.18 7.01
N ILE A 120 3.43 -6.54 7.74
CA ILE A 120 2.77 -5.31 7.29
C ILE A 120 3.83 -4.20 7.10
N ILE A 121 4.72 -4.02 8.08
CA ILE A 121 5.80 -3.03 7.99
C ILE A 121 6.72 -3.32 6.80
N TYR A 122 7.18 -4.56 6.66
CA TYR A 122 8.07 -4.92 5.55
C TYR A 122 7.39 -4.78 4.19
N PHE A 123 6.10 -5.06 4.09
CA PHE A 123 5.34 -4.85 2.87
C PHE A 123 5.30 -3.37 2.48
N PHE A 124 4.96 -2.47 3.41
CA PHE A 124 4.92 -1.03 3.13
C PHE A 124 6.31 -0.44 2.84
N VAL A 125 7.32 -0.80 3.63
CA VAL A 125 8.70 -0.35 3.43
C VAL A 125 9.25 -0.89 2.10
N GLY A 126 8.99 -2.16 1.79
CA GLY A 126 9.42 -2.81 0.55
C GLY A 126 8.81 -2.17 -0.68
N ILE A 127 7.50 -1.89 -0.67
CA ILE A 127 6.83 -1.18 -1.77
C ILE A 127 7.38 0.24 -1.90
N GLY A 128 7.49 0.99 -0.81
CA GLY A 128 8.01 2.36 -0.84
C GLY A 128 9.46 2.43 -1.36
N ALA A 129 10.30 1.47 -0.96
CA ALA A 129 11.68 1.36 -1.44
C ALA A 129 11.73 0.98 -2.93
N PHE A 130 10.87 0.07 -3.37
CA PHE A 130 10.77 -0.31 -4.77
C PHE A 130 10.32 0.86 -5.64
N VAL A 131 9.30 1.62 -5.21
CA VAL A 131 8.81 2.80 -5.92
C VAL A 131 9.90 3.87 -6.01
N THR A 132 10.55 4.21 -4.90
CA THR A 132 11.61 5.24 -4.87
C THR A 132 12.86 4.87 -5.64
N LYS A 133 13.21 3.58 -5.75
CA LYS A 133 14.31 3.12 -6.60
C LYS A 133 14.05 3.37 -8.08
N GLN A 134 12.78 3.38 -8.51
CA GLN A 134 12.42 3.49 -9.92
C GLN A 134 12.08 4.92 -10.38
N LEU A 135 12.19 5.88 -9.46
CA LEU A 135 12.07 7.33 -9.67
C LEU A 135 13.46 7.96 -9.76
#